data_AF-A0A838UPC5-F1
#
_entry.id   AF-A0A838UPC5-F1
#
_cell.length_a   1.000
_cell.length_b   1.000
_cell.length_c   1.000
_cell.angle_alpha   90.00
_cell.angle_beta   90.00
_cell.angle_gamma   90.00
#
_symmetry.space_group_name_H-M   'P 1'
#
loop_
_entity.id
_entity.type
_entity.pdbx_description
1 polymer ?
#
loop_
_entity_poly.entity_id
_entity_poly.type
_entity_poly.pdbx_seq_one_letter_code
_entity_poly.pdbx_strand_id
1 'polypeptide(L)'
;MHSRFLLAMLCFVALSGCGSASTPTGGGTTPTVAATASATPPAATGLTAIDWANTTYPNACNLGGDKITVVNGMAKGSNGVTLRVTDPMFGYITRTDQVDVIVPYECTGATGSGIHILVFAGTAAQPTLVGQLPLTTAKYALASVFTEGIIDHKLELSGVGFSSTSVPLCCPDTTIIDTYAWNGNAFTLSSQQATALGKQLAP
;
A
#
# COMPACT_ATOMS: atom_id res chain seq x y z
N MET A 1 3.38 -8.57 46.32
CA MET A 1 3.21 -7.21 46.88
C MET A 1 2.22 -6.47 46.00
N HIS A 2 1.26 -5.82 46.64
CA HIS A 2 0.04 -5.28 46.09
C HIS A 2 0.28 -4.07 45.18
N SER A 3 -0.42 -3.97 44.05
CA SER A 3 -1.02 -2.69 43.67
C SER A 3 -2.18 -2.89 42.69
N ARG A 4 -3.35 -2.47 43.15
CA ARG A 4 -4.62 -2.39 42.43
C ARG A 4 -4.72 -0.97 41.86
N PHE A 5 -5.10 -0.80 40.60
CA PHE A 5 -5.60 0.47 40.05
C PHE A 5 -6.76 0.16 39.11
N LEU A 6 -7.98 0.08 39.67
CA LEU A 6 -8.99 1.14 39.77
C LEU A 6 -9.56 1.60 38.42
N LEU A 7 -10.75 1.05 38.18
CA LEU A 7 -11.75 1.37 37.18
C LEU A 7 -12.22 2.83 37.34
N ALA A 8 -12.25 3.60 36.25
CA ALA A 8 -12.98 4.87 36.19
C ALA A 8 -13.82 4.90 34.91
N MET A 9 -15.03 4.39 35.06
CA MET A 9 -16.15 4.50 34.14
C MET A 9 -16.66 5.95 34.20
N LEU A 10 -16.48 6.72 33.12
CA LEU A 10 -17.15 8.02 32.96
C LEU A 10 -18.21 7.92 31.87
N CYS A 11 -19.46 7.81 32.32
CA CYS A 11 -20.64 8.18 31.57
C CYS A 11 -20.53 9.64 31.11
N PHE A 12 -20.68 9.88 29.81
CA PHE A 12 -21.18 11.17 29.33
C PHE A 12 -22.45 10.93 28.50
N VAL A 13 -23.56 11.32 29.12
CA VAL A 13 -24.92 11.35 28.59
C VAL A 13 -25.18 12.78 28.08
N ALA A 14 -26.07 12.88 27.09
CA ALA A 14 -26.69 14.09 26.52
C ALA A 14 -25.85 14.81 25.45
N LEU A 15 -26.40 15.35 24.36
CA LEU A 15 -27.70 16.00 24.21
C LEU A 15 -28.37 15.67 22.87
N SER A 16 -29.69 15.50 22.97
CA SER A 16 -30.71 15.62 21.93
C SER A 16 -30.79 17.05 21.39
N GLY A 17 -30.58 17.21 20.08
CA GLY A 17 -30.82 18.45 19.35
C GLY A 17 -31.96 18.28 18.34
N CYS A 18 -33.18 18.59 18.78
CA CYS A 18 -34.34 18.80 17.93
C CYS A 18 -34.19 20.17 17.25
N GLY A 19 -34.18 20.22 15.92
CA GLY A 19 -34.01 21.46 15.14
C GLY A 19 -35.03 21.53 14.02
N SER A 20 -35.95 22.48 14.16
CA SER A 20 -37.16 22.70 13.39
C SER A 20 -36.97 22.83 11.88
N ALA A 21 -37.89 22.21 11.14
CA ALA A 21 -38.15 22.46 9.74
C ALA A 21 -38.66 23.89 9.53
N SER A 22 -38.01 24.64 8.64
CA SER A 22 -38.53 25.86 8.05
C SER A 22 -38.51 25.72 6.54
N THR A 23 -39.70 25.60 5.94
CA THR A 23 -39.95 25.62 4.50
C THR A 23 -39.94 27.06 4.00
N PRO A 24 -39.06 27.43 3.05
CA PRO A 24 -39.24 28.65 2.27
C PRO A 24 -40.08 28.35 1.02
N THR A 25 -41.31 28.85 1.00
CA THR A 25 -42.14 28.97 -0.20
C THR A 25 -41.65 30.18 -0.99
N GLY A 26 -40.77 29.95 -1.97
CA GLY A 26 -40.29 30.97 -2.90
C GLY A 26 -40.70 30.64 -4.32
N GLY A 27 -41.69 31.36 -4.85
CA GLY A 27 -42.03 31.35 -6.27
C GLY A 27 -40.92 32.01 -7.07
N GLY A 28 -40.21 31.21 -7.86
CA GLY A 28 -39.16 31.65 -8.78
C GLY A 28 -39.39 31.08 -10.16
N THR A 29 -39.50 31.96 -11.14
CA THR A 29 -39.56 31.67 -12.58
C THR A 29 -38.53 30.63 -12.99
N THR A 30 -38.99 29.52 -13.58
CA THR A 30 -38.18 28.40 -14.05
C THR A 30 -37.17 28.87 -15.10
N PRO A 31 -35.86 28.88 -14.84
CA PRO A 31 -34.89 29.02 -15.92
C PRO A 31 -34.89 27.72 -16.73
N THR A 32 -35.19 27.81 -18.02
CA THR A 32 -34.94 26.74 -18.98
C THR A 32 -33.43 26.62 -19.16
N VAL A 33 -32.79 25.89 -18.25
CA VAL A 33 -31.38 25.52 -18.36
C VAL A 33 -31.29 24.50 -19.50
N ALA A 34 -30.69 24.92 -20.62
CA ALA A 34 -30.35 24.02 -21.71
C ALA A 34 -29.54 22.87 -21.13
N ALA A 35 -30.08 21.65 -21.25
CA ALA A 35 -29.39 20.44 -20.87
C ALA A 35 -28.17 20.29 -21.78
N THR A 36 -27.02 20.80 -21.35
CA THR A 36 -25.73 20.39 -21.88
C THR A 36 -25.67 18.89 -21.71
N ALA A 37 -25.74 18.17 -22.83
CA ALA A 37 -25.55 16.73 -22.86
C ALA A 37 -24.26 16.43 -22.11
N SER A 38 -24.39 15.77 -20.96
CA SER A 38 -23.26 15.25 -20.20
C SER A 38 -22.55 14.30 -21.16
N ALA A 39 -21.43 14.74 -21.72
CA ALA A 39 -20.58 13.87 -22.52
C ALA A 39 -20.25 12.68 -21.62
N THR A 40 -20.70 11.48 -22.00
CA THR A 40 -20.34 10.25 -21.30
C THR A 40 -18.81 10.24 -21.20
N PRO A 41 -18.23 10.29 -19.98
CA PRO A 41 -16.80 10.25 -19.83
C PRO A 41 -16.27 9.03 -20.59
N PRO A 42 -15.18 9.14 -21.36
CA PRO A 42 -14.54 7.98 -21.95
C PRO A 42 -14.35 6.93 -20.86
N ALA A 43 -14.76 5.69 -21.13
CA ALA A 43 -14.56 4.60 -20.19
C ALA A 43 -13.08 4.58 -19.81
N ALA A 44 -12.76 5.00 -18.59
CA ALA A 44 -11.38 5.13 -18.16
C ALA A 44 -10.73 3.76 -18.23
N THR A 45 -9.70 3.61 -19.06
CA THR A 45 -8.97 2.36 -19.15
C THR A 45 -8.31 2.11 -17.80
N GLY A 46 -8.62 0.97 -17.17
CA GLY A 46 -8.10 0.62 -15.85
C GLY A 46 -6.59 0.38 -15.87
N LEU A 47 -5.97 0.28 -14.69
CA LEU A 47 -4.53 0.07 -14.52
C LEU A 47 -3.99 -1.21 -15.19
N THR A 48 -4.86 -2.14 -15.57
CA THR A 48 -4.54 -3.36 -16.31
C THR A 48 -4.04 -3.10 -17.74
N ALA A 49 -4.24 -1.89 -18.29
CA ALA A 49 -3.76 -1.53 -19.62
C ALA A 49 -2.33 -0.98 -19.65
N ILE A 50 -1.70 -0.76 -18.49
CA ILE A 50 -0.30 -0.33 -18.42
C ILE A 50 0.61 -1.56 -18.57
N ASP A 51 1.62 -1.44 -19.43
CA ASP A 51 2.73 -2.39 -19.47
C ASP A 51 3.72 -2.07 -18.34
N TRP A 52 3.50 -2.68 -17.17
CA TRP A 52 4.32 -2.48 -15.98
C TRP A 52 5.76 -2.97 -16.16
N ALA A 53 6.04 -3.86 -17.12
CA ALA A 53 7.42 -4.23 -17.43
C ALA A 53 8.15 -3.16 -18.26
N ASN A 54 7.43 -2.21 -18.88
CA ASN A 54 7.98 -1.17 -19.75
C ASN A 54 7.46 0.22 -19.38
N THR A 55 7.49 0.56 -18.09
CA THR A 55 6.98 1.84 -17.57
C THR A 55 8.01 2.60 -16.74
N THR A 56 7.64 3.79 -16.28
CA THR A 56 8.48 4.64 -15.42
C THR A 56 7.96 4.65 -13.99
N TYR A 57 8.86 4.36 -13.04
CA TYR A 57 8.59 4.30 -11.61
C TYR A 57 9.25 5.46 -10.87
N PRO A 58 8.78 5.80 -9.66
CA PRO A 58 9.55 6.59 -8.70
C PRO A 58 10.89 5.91 -8.39
N ASN A 59 11.90 6.69 -8.02
CA ASN A 59 13.22 6.17 -7.68
C ASN A 59 13.21 5.35 -6.37
N ALA A 60 12.83 4.07 -6.44
CA ALA A 60 12.68 3.19 -5.29
C ALA A 60 13.99 2.51 -4.85
N CYS A 61 14.98 2.39 -5.74
CA CYS A 61 16.27 1.74 -5.47
C CYS A 61 17.45 2.72 -5.37
N ASN A 62 17.21 4.03 -5.29
CA ASN A 62 18.25 5.06 -5.36
C ASN A 62 19.18 4.90 -6.59
N LEU A 63 18.62 4.59 -7.77
CA LEU A 63 19.38 4.44 -9.02
C LEU A 63 19.91 5.77 -9.59
N GLY A 64 19.45 6.90 -9.03
CA GLY A 64 19.73 8.25 -9.48
C GLY A 64 18.50 8.92 -10.11
N GLY A 65 18.34 10.23 -9.93
CA GLY A 65 17.18 11.00 -10.39
C GLY A 65 15.91 10.76 -9.57
N ASP A 66 14.79 11.36 -10.00
CA ASP A 66 13.49 11.23 -9.32
C ASP A 66 12.67 10.04 -9.82
N LYS A 67 12.98 9.57 -11.03
CA LYS A 67 12.24 8.52 -11.75
C LYS A 67 13.17 7.57 -12.48
N ILE A 68 12.73 6.34 -12.63
CA ILE A 68 13.46 5.25 -13.29
C ILE A 68 12.56 4.65 -14.37
N THR A 69 13.03 4.64 -15.62
CA THR A 69 12.37 3.89 -16.70
C THR A 69 12.85 2.45 -16.69
N VAL A 70 11.89 1.53 -16.59
CA VAL A 70 12.08 0.09 -16.64
C VAL A 70 11.80 -0.38 -18.06
N VAL A 71 12.63 -1.30 -18.56
CA VAL A 71 12.49 -1.92 -19.88
C VAL A 71 12.60 -3.43 -19.69
N ASN A 72 11.59 -4.16 -20.15
CA ASN A 72 11.44 -5.61 -19.96
C ASN A 72 11.64 -6.05 -18.50
N GLY A 73 11.05 -5.30 -17.56
CA GLY A 73 11.10 -5.55 -16.14
C GLY A 73 12.43 -5.18 -15.48
N MET A 74 13.37 -4.55 -16.17
CA MET A 74 14.69 -4.21 -15.63
C MET A 74 15.05 -2.73 -15.82
N ALA A 75 15.75 -2.16 -14.83
CA ALA A 75 16.43 -0.87 -14.95
C ALA A 75 17.78 -0.91 -14.22
N LYS A 76 18.79 -0.23 -14.76
CA LYS A 76 20.13 -0.20 -14.17
C LYS A 76 20.58 1.23 -13.90
N GLY A 77 20.98 1.50 -12.66
CA GLY A 77 21.57 2.76 -12.25
C GLY A 77 23.06 2.86 -12.63
N SER A 78 23.57 4.09 -12.68
CA SER A 78 24.99 4.36 -12.96
C SER A 78 25.92 3.87 -11.82
N ASN A 79 25.38 3.69 -10.62
CA ASN A 79 26.05 3.15 -9.44
C ASN A 79 26.13 1.61 -9.42
N GLY A 80 25.66 0.93 -10.47
CA GLY A 80 25.66 -0.53 -10.56
C GLY A 80 24.48 -1.22 -9.86
N VAL A 81 23.61 -0.47 -9.17
CA VAL A 81 22.36 -0.99 -8.60
C VAL A 81 21.40 -1.28 -9.75
N THR A 82 20.66 -2.38 -9.63
CA THR A 82 19.66 -2.79 -10.63
C THR A 82 18.30 -2.94 -9.95
N LEU A 83 17.26 -2.41 -10.57
CA LEU A 83 15.87 -2.63 -10.19
C LEU A 83 15.29 -3.69 -11.13
N ARG A 84 14.63 -4.69 -10.54
CA ARG A 84 13.87 -5.72 -11.25
C ARG A 84 12.42 -5.69 -10.82
N VAL A 85 11.50 -5.49 -11.74
CA VAL A 85 10.05 -5.62 -11.53
C VAL A 85 9.64 -7.05 -11.84
N THR A 86 8.77 -7.63 -11.01
CA THR A 86 8.15 -8.93 -11.26
C THR A 86 6.67 -8.76 -11.63
N ASP A 87 5.98 -9.87 -11.87
CA ASP A 87 4.60 -9.86 -12.36
C ASP A 87 3.68 -9.06 -11.42
N PRO A 88 2.95 -8.05 -11.94
CA PRO A 88 2.04 -7.26 -11.13
C PRO A 88 0.80 -8.06 -10.75
N MET A 89 0.24 -7.76 -9.59
CA MET A 89 -1.06 -8.27 -9.16
C MET A 89 -2.09 -7.16 -9.18
N PHE A 90 -3.36 -7.54 -9.34
CA PHE A 90 -4.47 -6.60 -9.44
C PHE A 90 -5.56 -6.97 -8.44
N GLY A 91 -6.15 -5.96 -7.80
CA GLY A 91 -7.31 -6.16 -6.95
C GLY A 91 -7.80 -4.89 -6.29
N TYR A 92 -8.86 -5.02 -5.50
CA TYR A 92 -9.51 -3.89 -4.85
C TYR A 92 -8.90 -3.72 -3.44
N ILE A 93 -8.13 -2.67 -3.19
CA ILE A 93 -7.42 -2.48 -1.91
C ILE A 93 -7.76 -1.11 -1.31
N THR A 94 -7.63 -0.05 -2.11
CA THR A 94 -7.89 1.33 -1.69
C THR A 94 -9.36 1.67 -1.75
N ARG A 95 -10.09 1.08 -2.71
CA ARG A 95 -11.52 1.29 -2.96
C ARG A 95 -12.17 0.01 -3.51
N THR A 96 -13.49 -0.09 -3.38
CA THR A 96 -14.27 -1.25 -3.82
C THR A 96 -14.69 -1.20 -5.29
N ASP A 97 -14.66 -0.02 -5.90
CA ASP A 97 -15.13 0.24 -7.27
C ASP A 97 -13.99 0.45 -8.28
N GLN A 98 -12.74 0.34 -7.83
CA GLN A 98 -11.57 0.59 -8.67
C GLN A 98 -10.45 -0.39 -8.36
N VAL A 99 -9.94 -1.04 -9.41
CA VAL A 99 -8.80 -1.96 -9.33
C VAL A 99 -7.53 -1.15 -9.08
N ASP A 100 -6.81 -1.53 -8.03
CA ASP A 100 -5.43 -1.14 -7.76
C ASP A 100 -4.47 -2.16 -8.37
N VAL A 101 -3.22 -1.77 -8.51
CA VAL A 101 -2.13 -2.65 -8.95
C VAL A 101 -1.02 -2.66 -7.91
N ILE A 102 -0.54 -3.86 -7.63
CA ILE A 102 0.59 -4.15 -6.78
C ILE A 102 1.73 -4.54 -7.71
N VAL A 103 2.82 -3.81 -7.65
CA VAL A 103 4.01 -4.04 -8.45
C VAL A 103 5.15 -4.44 -7.51
N PRO A 104 5.47 -5.74 -7.40
CA PRO A 104 6.64 -6.16 -6.67
C PRO A 104 7.91 -5.80 -7.46
N TYR A 105 8.94 -5.39 -6.74
CA TYR A 105 10.24 -5.06 -7.30
C TYR A 105 11.37 -5.42 -6.34
N GLU A 106 12.55 -5.68 -6.88
CA GLU A 106 13.75 -6.02 -6.15
C GLU A 106 14.87 -5.05 -6.53
N CYS A 107 15.63 -4.61 -5.53
CA CYS A 107 16.88 -3.87 -5.73
C CYS A 107 18.07 -4.81 -5.51
N THR A 108 18.91 -4.99 -6.54
CA THR A 108 20.16 -5.75 -6.44
C THR A 108 21.36 -4.83 -6.50
N GLY A 109 22.42 -5.13 -5.74
CA GLY A 109 23.61 -4.29 -5.62
C GLY A 109 23.47 -3.10 -4.66
N ALA A 110 22.31 -2.92 -4.01
CA ALA A 110 22.09 -1.94 -2.96
C ALA A 110 22.26 -2.54 -1.56
N THR A 111 22.54 -1.69 -0.56
CA THR A 111 22.44 -2.04 0.87
C THR A 111 20.97 -2.14 1.26
N GLY A 112 20.37 -3.30 1.05
CA GLY A 112 18.93 -3.52 1.17
C GLY A 112 18.46 -4.40 0.02
N SER A 113 18.68 -5.71 0.16
CA SER A 113 18.25 -6.72 -0.80
C SER A 113 16.92 -7.31 -0.35
N GLY A 114 15.99 -7.45 -1.28
CA GLY A 114 14.71 -8.10 -1.05
C GLY A 114 13.62 -7.57 -1.97
N ILE A 115 12.51 -8.31 -2.03
CA ILE A 115 11.33 -7.88 -2.76
C ILE A 115 10.57 -6.85 -1.90
N HIS A 116 10.31 -5.71 -2.52
CA HIS A 116 9.46 -4.62 -2.03
C HIS A 116 8.26 -4.47 -2.96
N ILE A 117 7.26 -3.69 -2.54
CA ILE A 117 6.03 -3.52 -3.30
C ILE A 117 5.70 -2.05 -3.46
N LEU A 118 5.32 -1.67 -4.68
CA LEU A 118 4.64 -0.41 -4.97
C LEU A 118 3.15 -0.69 -5.19
N VAL A 119 2.29 0.14 -4.63
CA VAL A 119 0.85 0.07 -4.86
C VAL A 119 0.40 1.32 -5.59
N PHE A 120 -0.24 1.14 -6.74
CA PHE A 120 -0.84 2.24 -7.51
C PHE A 120 -2.37 2.13 -7.54
N ALA A 121 -3.01 3.28 -7.46
CA ALA A 121 -4.43 3.48 -7.70
C ALA A 121 -4.61 4.42 -8.91
N GLY A 122 -5.86 4.62 -9.35
CA GLY A 122 -6.16 5.54 -10.44
C GLY A 122 -6.37 4.85 -11.79
N THR A 123 -6.12 5.56 -12.88
CA THR A 123 -6.41 5.08 -14.24
C THR A 123 -5.12 4.84 -15.02
N ALA A 124 -5.18 4.15 -16.16
CA ALA A 124 -4.00 3.95 -17.01
C ALA A 124 -3.34 5.28 -17.45
N ALA A 125 -4.13 6.34 -17.64
CA ALA A 125 -3.64 7.65 -18.03
C ALA A 125 -3.04 8.45 -16.85
N GLN A 126 -3.45 8.14 -15.63
CA GLN A 126 -3.02 8.83 -14.40
C GLN A 126 -2.84 7.83 -13.25
N PRO A 127 -1.84 6.93 -13.33
CA PRO A 127 -1.51 6.06 -12.22
C PRO A 127 -0.92 6.89 -11.07
N THR A 128 -1.41 6.67 -9.87
CA THR A 128 -0.98 7.38 -8.65
C THR A 128 -0.38 6.38 -7.68
N LEU A 129 0.89 6.58 -7.29
CA LEU A 129 1.50 5.79 -6.22
C LEU A 129 0.81 6.14 -4.89
N VAL A 130 0.21 5.14 -4.25
CA VAL A 130 -0.50 5.29 -2.97
C VAL A 130 0.22 4.60 -1.81
N GLY A 131 1.19 3.73 -2.09
CA GLY A 131 1.97 3.07 -1.05
C GLY A 131 3.25 2.42 -1.55
N GLN A 132 4.23 2.33 -0.66
CA GLN A 132 5.44 1.52 -0.82
C GLN A 132 5.60 0.67 0.44
N LEU A 133 5.77 -0.63 0.26
CA LEU A 133 5.77 -1.64 1.33
C LEU A 133 6.99 -2.56 1.21
N PRO A 134 7.41 -3.24 2.30
CA PRO A 134 6.93 -3.10 3.69
C PRO A 134 7.22 -1.71 4.28
N LEU A 135 6.44 -1.31 5.29
CA LEU A 135 6.68 -0.03 5.99
C LEU A 135 7.91 -0.15 6.89
N THR A 136 8.78 0.87 6.90
CA THR A 136 10.03 0.86 7.67
C THR A 136 9.85 0.95 9.19
N THR A 137 8.61 1.14 9.67
CA THR A 137 8.29 1.38 11.09
C THR A 137 7.89 0.11 11.86
N ALA A 138 7.91 -1.06 11.23
CA ALA A 138 7.52 -2.30 11.89
C ALA A 138 8.57 -2.76 12.93
N LYS A 139 8.12 -3.39 14.02
CA LYS A 139 8.98 -3.90 15.10
C LYS A 139 9.97 -4.96 14.59
N TYR A 140 9.47 -5.81 13.69
CA TYR A 140 10.28 -6.72 12.89
C TYR A 140 10.29 -6.17 11.46
N ALA A 141 11.47 -6.00 10.89
CA ALA A 141 11.61 -5.52 9.52
C ALA A 141 11.56 -6.72 8.58
N LEU A 142 10.53 -6.78 7.75
CA LEU A 142 10.49 -7.68 6.60
C LEU A 142 11.61 -7.28 5.63
N ALA A 143 12.60 -8.15 5.48
CA ALA A 143 13.78 -7.92 4.66
C ALA A 143 13.49 -8.24 3.19
N SER A 144 12.73 -9.30 2.94
CA SER A 144 12.30 -9.68 1.60
C SER A 144 10.92 -10.31 1.65
N VAL A 145 10.04 -9.90 0.74
CA VAL A 145 8.78 -10.59 0.45
C VAL A 145 9.08 -11.85 -0.38
N PHE A 146 8.31 -12.92 -0.17
CA PHE A 146 8.28 -14.13 -1.00
C PHE A 146 6.90 -14.40 -1.58
N THR A 147 5.86 -13.96 -0.87
CA THR A 147 4.48 -14.16 -1.25
C THR A 147 3.70 -12.92 -0.93
N GLU A 148 2.83 -12.56 -1.86
CA GLU A 148 1.94 -11.43 -1.78
C GLU A 148 0.52 -11.90 -2.14
N GLY A 149 -0.47 -11.36 -1.45
CA GLY A 149 -1.87 -11.71 -1.68
C GLY A 149 -2.81 -10.59 -1.27
N ILE A 150 -3.99 -10.55 -1.92
CA ILE A 150 -5.07 -9.65 -1.53
C ILE A 150 -6.17 -10.49 -0.87
N ILE A 151 -6.47 -10.20 0.39
CA ILE A 151 -7.50 -10.88 1.18
C ILE A 151 -8.37 -9.82 1.86
N ASP A 152 -9.68 -9.83 1.60
CA ASP A 152 -10.64 -8.89 2.20
C ASP A 152 -10.20 -7.41 2.12
N HIS A 153 -9.78 -6.96 0.93
CA HIS A 153 -9.27 -5.61 0.67
C HIS A 153 -7.97 -5.25 1.45
N LYS A 154 -7.27 -6.24 1.97
CA LYS A 154 -5.96 -6.07 2.64
C LYS A 154 -4.88 -6.73 1.81
N LEU A 155 -3.69 -6.16 1.91
CA LEU A 155 -2.50 -6.71 1.28
C LEU A 155 -1.72 -7.52 2.33
N GLU A 156 -1.65 -8.82 2.12
CA GLU A 156 -0.85 -9.73 2.93
C GLU A 156 0.51 -9.96 2.25
N LEU A 157 1.59 -9.68 3.00
CA LEU A 157 2.96 -9.89 2.58
C LEU A 157 3.61 -10.91 3.52
N SER A 158 4.17 -11.97 2.95
CA SER A 158 4.92 -12.97 3.69
C SER A 158 6.34 -13.04 3.19
N GLY A 159 7.29 -13.24 4.10
CA GLY A 159 8.69 -13.41 3.74
C GLY A 159 9.61 -13.55 4.95
N VAL A 160 10.88 -13.20 4.79
CA VAL A 160 11.87 -13.24 5.86
C VAL A 160 12.21 -11.86 6.37
N GLY A 161 12.56 -11.78 7.65
CA GLY A 161 13.00 -10.56 8.29
C GLY A 161 13.79 -10.82 9.57
N PHE A 162 13.90 -9.79 10.39
CA PHE A 162 14.76 -9.78 11.57
C PHE A 162 13.94 -9.72 12.86
N SER A 163 14.24 -10.60 13.82
CA SER A 163 13.63 -10.61 15.15
C SER A 163 13.99 -9.38 15.99
N SER A 164 15.07 -8.68 15.66
CA SER A 164 15.51 -7.48 16.36
C SER A 164 16.57 -6.74 15.57
N THR A 165 16.87 -5.51 15.98
CA THR A 165 17.94 -4.69 15.39
C THR A 165 19.36 -5.21 15.67
N SER A 166 19.51 -6.19 16.56
CA SER A 166 20.81 -6.83 16.82
C SER A 166 21.10 -8.01 15.89
N VAL A 167 20.13 -8.48 15.11
CA VAL A 167 20.35 -9.53 14.12
C VAL A 167 21.11 -8.93 12.93
N PRO A 168 22.25 -9.51 12.50
CA PRO A 168 22.98 -9.01 11.34
C PRO A 168 22.12 -9.03 10.06
N LEU A 169 22.21 -7.98 9.25
CA LEU A 169 21.43 -7.84 8.01
C LEU A 169 21.65 -8.98 7.00
N CYS A 170 22.79 -9.67 7.07
CA CYS A 170 23.08 -10.85 6.25
C CYS A 170 22.15 -12.03 6.52
N CYS A 171 21.50 -12.03 7.68
CA CYS A 171 21.12 -13.25 8.35
C CYS A 171 19.70 -13.11 8.96
N PRO A 172 18.65 -12.95 8.13
CA PRO A 172 17.27 -12.99 8.60
C PRO A 172 17.01 -14.26 9.40
N ASP A 173 16.35 -14.13 10.54
CA ASP A 173 16.15 -15.21 11.51
C ASP A 173 14.67 -15.49 11.80
N THR A 174 13.77 -14.82 11.07
CA THR A 174 12.32 -14.84 11.33
C THR A 174 11.55 -14.87 10.03
N THR A 175 10.50 -15.70 9.95
CA THR A 175 9.45 -15.57 8.95
C THR A 175 8.40 -14.59 9.45
N ILE A 176 8.05 -13.61 8.62
CA ILE A 176 7.10 -12.56 8.95
C ILE A 176 5.93 -12.63 7.96
N ILE A 177 4.71 -12.53 8.49
CA ILE A 177 3.49 -12.28 7.72
C ILE A 177 2.92 -10.95 8.21
N ASP A 178 2.97 -9.94 7.33
CA ASP A 178 2.40 -8.62 7.57
C ASP A 178 1.11 -8.46 6.78
N THR A 179 0.06 -7.96 7.43
CA THR A 179 -1.19 -7.59 6.77
C THR A 179 -1.36 -6.08 6.81
N TYR A 180 -1.38 -5.45 5.64
CA TYR A 180 -1.56 -4.02 5.47
C TYR A 180 -2.99 -3.69 5.07
N ALA A 181 -3.59 -2.73 5.75
CA ALA A 181 -4.91 -2.20 5.43
C ALA A 181 -4.80 -0.75 4.94
N TRP A 182 -5.62 -0.38 3.96
CA TRP A 182 -5.77 1.02 3.57
C TRP A 182 -6.75 1.71 4.54
N ASN A 183 -6.34 2.83 5.14
CA ASN A 183 -7.19 3.58 6.08
C ASN A 183 -7.91 4.79 5.45
N GLY A 184 -7.86 4.93 4.13
CA GLY A 184 -8.37 6.09 3.39
C GLY A 184 -7.30 7.10 2.97
N ASN A 185 -6.12 7.07 3.61
CA ASN A 185 -5.02 8.00 3.32
C ASN A 185 -3.66 7.32 3.13
N ALA A 186 -3.39 6.26 3.89
CA ALA A 186 -2.15 5.51 3.82
C ALA A 186 -2.39 4.04 4.16
N PHE A 187 -1.42 3.19 3.79
CA PHE A 187 -1.34 1.85 4.32
C PHE A 187 -0.92 1.88 5.79
N THR A 188 -1.59 1.07 6.61
CA THR A 188 -1.21 0.82 8.00
C THR A 188 -1.02 -0.67 8.22
N LEU A 189 -0.05 -1.03 9.05
CA LEU A 189 0.14 -2.40 9.50
C LEU A 189 -1.02 -2.77 10.42
N SER A 190 -1.91 -3.64 9.95
CA SER A 190 -3.11 -4.07 10.67
C SER A 190 -2.88 -5.32 11.51
N SER A 191 -1.97 -6.19 11.06
CA SER A 191 -1.55 -7.40 11.76
C SER A 191 -0.11 -7.72 11.38
N GLN A 192 0.62 -8.30 12.33
CA GLN A 192 1.97 -8.83 12.10
C GLN A 192 2.10 -10.13 12.87
N GLN A 193 2.50 -11.18 12.17
CA GLN A 193 2.87 -12.47 12.73
C GLN A 193 4.34 -12.73 12.46
N ALA A 194 5.08 -13.12 13.49
CA ALA A 194 6.50 -13.40 13.39
C ALA A 194 6.77 -14.78 14.00
N THR A 195 7.38 -15.66 13.22
CA THR A 195 7.78 -17.00 13.64
C THR A 195 9.29 -17.11 13.47
N ALA A 196 10.02 -17.41 14.54
CA ALA A 196 11.45 -17.66 14.44
C ALA A 196 11.68 -18.76 13.40
N LEU A 197 12.64 -18.54 12.50
CA LEU A 197 13.14 -19.62 11.66
C LEU A 197 13.73 -20.63 12.63
N GLY A 198 13.02 -21.76 12.82
CA GLY A 198 13.48 -22.81 13.73
C GLY A 198 14.93 -23.11 13.42
N LYS A 199 15.77 -23.30 14.45
CA LYS A 199 17.20 -23.59 14.28
C LYS A 199 17.34 -24.70 13.26
N GLN A 200 17.64 -24.35 12.02
CA GLN A 200 17.99 -25.31 11.00
C GLN A 200 19.35 -25.79 11.48
N LEU A 201 19.37 -26.95 12.14
CA LEU A 201 20.61 -27.62 12.51
C LEU A 201 21.41 -27.69 11.21
N ALA A 202 22.51 -26.95 11.14
CA ALA A 202 23.46 -27.09 10.06
C ALA A 202 23.83 -28.58 9.96
N PRO A 203 23.86 -29.18 8.76
CA PRO A 203 24.32 -30.55 8.60
C PRO A 203 25.76 -30.72 9.09
#